data_AF-A3UKH5-F1
#
_entry.id   AF-A3UKH5-F1
#
_cell.length_a   1.000
_cell.length_b   1.000
_cell.length_c   1.000
_cell.angle_alpha   90.00
_cell.angle_beta   90.00
_cell.angle_gamma   90.00
#
_symmetry.space_group_name_H-M   'P 1'
#
loop_
_entity.id
_entity.type
_entity.pdbx_description
1 polymer ?
#
loop_
_entity_poly.entity_id
_entity_poly.type
_entity_poly.pdbx_seq_one_letter_code
_entity_poly.pdbx_strand_id
1 'polypeptide(L)' 'MQALQELPQRTQDVFVLRAFENYKYADIARLMAISTRSVEKHMAKALAYVGAALDRDETGR' A
#
# COMPACT_ATOMS: atom_id res chain seq x y z
N MET A 1 2.09 -8.62 -8.87
CA MET A 1 0.81 -8.34 -8.21
C MET A 1 -0.01 -7.38 -9.06
N GLN A 2 -0.99 -7.88 -9.80
CA GLN A 2 -1.82 -7.08 -10.70
C GLN A 2 -2.75 -6.14 -9.92
N ALA A 3 -3.21 -6.57 -8.74
CA ALA A 3 -4.04 -5.77 -7.83
C ALA A 3 -3.40 -4.45 -7.36
N LEU A 4 -2.07 -4.39 -7.21
CA LEU A 4 -1.43 -3.12 -6.85
C LEU A 4 -1.55 -2.08 -7.97
N GLN A 5 -1.54 -2.49 -9.23
CA GLN A 5 -1.58 -1.58 -10.37
C GLN A 5 -2.92 -0.83 -10.49
N GLU A 6 -3.98 -1.36 -9.88
CA GLU A 6 -5.32 -0.76 -9.86
C GLU A 6 -5.49 0.32 -8.78
N LEU A 7 -4.53 0.42 -7.84
CA LEU A 7 -4.53 1.45 -6.81
C LEU A 7 -3.99 2.79 -7.35
N PRO A 8 -4.39 3.95 -6.78
CA PRO A 8 -3.75 5.22 -7.10
C PRO A 8 -2.24 5.17 -6.83
N GLN A 9 -1.42 5.78 -7.69
CA GLN A 9 0.05 5.70 -7.63
C GLN A 9 0.63 5.94 -6.22
N ARG A 10 0.21 7.01 -5.54
CA ARG A 10 0.66 7.29 -4.16
C ARG A 10 0.39 6.17 -3.16
N THR A 11 -0.68 5.40 -3.38
CA THR A 11 -1.03 4.25 -2.53
C THR A 11 -0.12 3.06 -2.83
N GLN A 12 0.22 2.86 -4.10
CA GLN A 12 1.21 1.86 -4.53
C GLN A 12 2.58 2.18 -3.93
N ASP A 13 3.05 3.42 -4.07
CA ASP A 13 4.36 3.86 -3.58
C ASP A 13 4.50 3.64 -2.07
N VAL A 14 3.48 4.08 -1.30
CA VAL A 14 3.44 3.88 0.16
C VAL A 14 3.49 2.40 0.53
N PHE A 15 2.72 1.55 -0.18
CA PHE A 15 2.76 0.10 0.05
C PHE A 15 4.12 -0.48 -0.26
N VAL A 16 4.72 -0.12 -1.38
CA VAL A 16 6.01 -0.67 -1.82
C VAL A 16 7.12 -0.29 -0.85
N LEU A 17 7.20 0.99 -0.49
CA LEU A 17 8.19 1.49 0.45
C LEU A 17 8.09 0.80 1.82
N ARG A 18 6.86 0.50 2.28
CA ARG A 18 6.67 -0.19 3.56
C ARG A 18 6.93 -1.69 3.46
N ALA A 19 6.36 -2.36 2.46
CA ALA A 19 6.27 -3.82 2.41
C ALA A 19 7.52 -4.47 1.82
N PHE A 20 8.17 -3.83 0.84
CA PHE A 20 9.35 -4.37 0.17
C PHE A 20 10.64 -3.68 0.63
N GLU A 21 10.59 -2.35 0.83
CA GLU A 21 11.76 -1.57 1.20
C GLU A 21 11.88 -1.34 2.72
N ASN A 22 10.89 -1.81 3.51
CA ASN A 22 10.88 -1.79 4.97
C ASN A 22 11.04 -0.40 5.62
N TYR A 23 10.63 0.68 4.92
CA TYR A 23 10.63 2.03 5.46
C TYR A 23 9.59 2.20 6.57
N LYS A 24 9.91 3.04 7.58
CA LYS A 24 8.94 3.46 8.61
C LYS A 24 8.00 4.52 8.05
N TYR A 25 6.78 4.60 8.58
CA TYR A 25 5.79 5.58 8.13
C TYR A 25 6.26 7.03 8.24
N ALA A 26 7.05 7.37 9.26
CA ALA A 26 7.64 8.70 9.40
C ALA A 26 8.63 9.03 8.27
N ASP A 27 9.41 8.05 7.82
CA ASP A 27 10.40 8.23 6.75
C ASP A 27 9.70 8.32 5.39
N ILE A 28 8.66 7.51 5.16
CA ILE A 28 7.79 7.61 3.97
C ILE A 28 7.10 8.97 3.90
N ALA A 29 6.57 9.45 5.02
CA ALA A 29 5.92 10.76 5.11
C ALA A 29 6.87 11.89 4.71
N ARG A 30 8.11 11.85 5.20
CA ARG A 30 9.18 12.79 4.83
C ARG A 30 9.55 12.69 3.35
N LEU A 31 9.78 11.48 2.86
CA LEU A 31 10.17 11.23 1.46
C LEU A 31 9.12 11.73 0.46
N MET A 32 7.84 11.55 0.77
CA MET A 32 6.72 11.92 -0.11
C MET A 32 6.15 13.30 0.18
N ALA A 33 6.72 14.06 1.13
CA ALA A 33 6.23 15.37 1.57
C ALA A 33 4.73 15.38 1.94
N ILE A 34 4.28 14.37 2.70
CA ILE A 34 2.90 14.24 3.21
C ILE A 34 2.89 14.00 4.73
N SER A 35 1.72 14.08 5.35
CA SER A 35 1.58 13.76 6.77
C SER A 35 1.69 12.24 7.00
N THR A 36 2.15 11.84 8.20
CA THR A 36 2.13 10.42 8.62
C THR A 36 0.71 9.84 8.58
N ARG A 37 -0.30 10.64 8.93
CA ARG A 37 -1.71 10.25 8.81
C ARG A 37 -2.14 9.97 7.37
N SER A 38 -1.59 10.72 6.40
CA SER A 38 -1.81 10.44 4.97
C SER A 38 -1.17 9.11 4.57
N VAL A 39 0.03 8.80 5.07
CA VAL A 39 0.69 7.50 4.86
C VAL A 39 -0.15 6.36 5.43
N GLU A 40 -0.65 6.49 6.65
CA GLU A 40 -1.54 5.49 7.27
C GLU A 40 -2.80 5.25 6.44
N LYS A 41 -3.45 6.32 5.96
CA LYS A 41 -4.63 6.21 5.09
C LYS A 41 -4.33 5.48 3.78
N HIS A 42 -3.19 5.79 3.15
CA HIS A 42 -2.75 5.08 1.96
C HIS A 42 -2.47 3.60 2.28
N MET A 43 -1.75 3.29 3.37
CA MET A 43 -1.50 1.90 3.75
C MET A 43 -2.78 1.12 4.04
N ALA A 44 -3.74 1.69 4.76
CA ALA A 44 -5.01 1.04 5.03
C ALA A 44 -5.74 0.69 3.73
N LYS A 45 -5.76 1.60 2.76
CA LYS A 45 -6.35 1.36 1.43
C LYS A 45 -5.59 0.25 0.68
N ALA A 46 -4.26 0.27 0.70
CA ALA A 46 -3.45 -0.72 0.03
C ALA A 46 -3.67 -2.13 0.60
N LEU A 47 -3.64 -2.27 1.93
CA LEU A 47 -3.85 -3.55 2.62
C LEU A 47 -5.26 -4.11 2.36
N ALA A 48 -6.29 -3.27 2.42
CA ALA A 48 -7.66 -3.70 2.13
C ALA A 48 -7.79 -4.23 0.69
N TYR A 49 -7.15 -3.57 -0.28
CA TYR A 49 -7.21 -3.98 -1.68
C TYR A 49 -6.41 -5.25 -1.96
N VAL A 50 -5.19 -5.34 -1.43
CA VAL A 50 -4.32 -6.50 -1.58
C VAL A 50 -4.93 -7.71 -0.88
N GLY A 51 -5.44 -7.56 0.35
CA GLY A 51 -6.13 -8.64 1.07
C GLY A 51 -7.34 -9.16 0.29
N ALA A 52 -8.22 -8.26 -0.18
CA ALA A 52 -9.37 -8.65 -1.00
C ALA A 52 -8.97 -9.31 -2.34
N ALA A 53 -7.80 -8.97 -2.90
CA ALA A 53 -7.31 -9.62 -4.11
C ALA A 53 -6.80 -11.04 -3.81
N LEU A 54 -6.10 -11.24 -2.69
CA LEU A 54 -5.64 -12.57 -2.27
C LEU A 54 -6.81 -13.50 -1.98
N ASP A 55 -7.86 -13.03 -1.29
CA ASP A 55 -9.06 -13.84 -1.02
C ASP A 55 -9.75 -14.30 -2.32
N ARG A 56 -9.75 -13.45 -3.36
CA ARG A 56 -10.31 -13.80 -4.68
C ARG A 56 -9.46 -14.84 -5.41
N ASP A 57 -8.15 -14.78 -5.27
CA ASP A 57 -7.23 -15.75 -5.88
C ASP A 57 -7.26 -17.11 -5.16
N GLU A 58 -7.54 -17.14 -3.85
CA GLU A 58 -7.66 -18.38 -3.05
C GLU A 58 -9.00 -19.10 -3.24
N THR A 59 -10.08 -18.39 -3.57
CA THR A 59 -11.42 -18.99 -3.76
C THR A 59 -11.65 -19.50 -5.19
N GLY A 60 -10.69 -19.29 -6.10
CA GLY A 60 -10.78 -19.65 -7.52
C GLY A 60 -10.09 -20.96 -7.92
N ARG A 61 -9.69 -21.83 -6.97
CA ARG A 61 -8.95 -23.07 -7.26
C ARG A 61 -9.65 -24.33 -6.75
#